data_AF-A0A419DCX7-F1
#
_entry.id   AF-A0A419DCX7-F1
#
_cell.length_a   1.000
_cell.length_b   1.000
_cell.length_c   1.000
_cell.angle_alpha   90.00
_cell.angle_beta   90.00
_cell.angle_gamma   90.00
#
_symmetry.space_group_name_H-M   'P 1'
#
loop_
_entity.id
_entity.type
_entity.pdbx_description
1 polymer ?
#
loop_
_entity_poly.entity_id
_entity_poly.type
_entity_poly.pdbx_seq_one_letter_code
_entity_poly.pdbx_strand_id
1 'polypeptide(L)'
;MLNGGLILGALVAAMLSGDFNLRWPRQKAVYPRVLIGGLLMGYGAGLASGCTVGGFFSAVPSLGLNGVVFGASILFGAIIGLQAIKRIG
;
A
#
# COMPACT_ATOMS: atom_id res chain seq x y z
N MET A 1 -6.40 -10.97 -13.90
CA MET A 1 -7.68 -11.40 -13.27
C MET A 1 -7.79 -11.03 -11.78
N LEU A 2 -6.73 -11.12 -10.96
CA LEU A 2 -6.81 -10.78 -9.52
C LEU A 2 -7.34 -9.37 -9.22
N ASN A 3 -6.92 -8.35 -10.00
CA ASN A 3 -7.33 -6.96 -9.73
C ASN A 3 -8.86 -6.75 -9.85
N GLY A 4 -9.51 -7.40 -10.82
CA GLY A 4 -10.97 -7.28 -10.99
C GLY A 4 -11.74 -7.91 -9.82
N GLY A 5 -11.29 -9.09 -9.36
CA GLY A 5 -11.85 -9.74 -8.18
C GLY A 5 -11.61 -8.94 -6.89
N LEU A 6 -10.45 -8.29 -6.76
CA LEU A 6 -10.13 -7.41 -5.63
C LEU A 6 -11.06 -6.19 -5.58
N ILE A 7 -11.30 -5.55 -6.72
CA ILE A 7 -12.18 -4.38 -6.82
C ILE A 7 -13.62 -4.77 -6.46
N LEU A 8 -14.13 -5.86 -7.05
CA LEU A 8 -15.49 -6.34 -6.76
C LEU A 8 -15.64 -6.81 -5.30
N GLY A 9 -14.66 -7.54 -4.77
CA GLY A 9 -14.65 -8.01 -3.39
C GLY A 9 -14.60 -6.87 -2.38
N ALA A 10 -13.76 -5.85 -2.61
CA ALA A 10 -13.71 -4.66 -1.77
C ALA A 10 -15.02 -3.87 -1.82
N LEU A 11 -15.68 -3.80 -2.99
CA LEU A 11 -16.97 -3.14 -3.14
C LEU A 11 -18.07 -3.85 -2.33
N VAL A 12 -18.15 -5.18 -2.46
CA VAL A 12 -19.12 -6.01 -1.73
C VAL A 12 -18.88 -5.93 -0.22
N ALA A 13 -17.62 -6.02 0.22
CA ALA A 13 -17.26 -5.89 1.63
C ALA A 13 -17.63 -4.51 2.20
N ALA A 14 -17.38 -3.43 1.44
CA ALA A 14 -17.75 -2.07 1.87
C ALA A 14 -19.28 -1.89 1.96
N MET A 15 -20.05 -2.54 1.08
CA MET A 15 -21.52 -2.54 1.14
C MET A 15 -22.04 -3.33 2.35
N LEU A 16 -21.45 -4.48 2.67
CA LEU A 16 -21.84 -5.28 3.85
C LEU A 16 -21.47 -4.60 5.18
N SER A 17 -20.34 -3.90 5.24
CA SER A 17 -19.93 -3.17 6.44
C SER A 17 -20.74 -1.88 6.66
N GLY A 18 -21.53 -1.42 5.69
CA GLY A 18 -22.30 -0.16 5.79
C GLY A 18 -21.42 1.11 5.80
N ASP A 19 -20.11 0.95 5.66
CA ASP A 19 -19.09 2.01 5.67
C ASP A 19 -18.83 2.60 4.26
N PHE A 20 -19.81 2.49 3.36
CA PHE A 20 -19.73 3.04 2.01
C PHE A 20 -19.81 4.57 2.06
N ASN A 21 -18.74 5.18 2.53
CA ASN A 21 -18.63 6.61 2.74
C ASN A 21 -17.70 7.17 1.68
N LEU A 22 -18.27 7.86 0.70
CA LEU A 22 -17.54 8.51 -0.38
C LEU A 22 -16.76 9.71 0.20
N ARG A 23 -15.59 9.42 0.77
CA ARG A 23 -14.70 10.43 1.36
C ARG A 23 -14.05 11.23 0.23
N TRP A 24 -14.59 12.41 -0.02
CA TRP A 24 -13.91 13.42 -0.83
C TRP A 24 -12.83 14.12 0.00
N PRO A 25 -11.57 14.20 -0.49
CA PRO A 25 -10.51 14.91 0.21
C PRO A 25 -10.84 16.41 0.24
N ARG A 26 -11.30 16.91 1.40
CA ARG A 26 -11.63 18.35 1.58
C ARG A 26 -10.40 19.27 1.49
N GLN A 27 -9.19 18.71 1.57
CA GLN A 27 -7.94 19.47 1.64
C GLN A 27 -7.20 19.36 0.31
N LYS A 28 -7.04 20.47 -0.42
CA LYS A 28 -6.32 20.51 -1.71
C LYS A 28 -4.86 20.03 -1.59
N ALA A 29 -4.27 20.14 -0.40
CA ALA A 29 -2.92 19.66 -0.10
C ALA A 29 -2.78 18.12 -0.14
N VAL A 30 -3.87 17.37 -0.11
CA VAL A 30 -3.84 15.89 -0.19
C VAL A 30 -3.55 15.42 -1.60
N TYR A 31 -4.07 16.09 -2.63
CA TYR A 31 -3.86 15.71 -4.04
C TYR A 31 -2.40 15.47 -4.43
N PRO A 32 -1.45 16.40 -4.22
CA PRO A 32 -0.05 16.15 -4.57
C PRO A 32 0.57 15.02 -3.74
N ARG A 33 0.14 14.83 -2.48
CA ARG A 33 0.64 13.77 -1.60
C ARG A 33 0.24 12.38 -2.11
N VAL A 34 -1.02 12.21 -2.55
CA VAL A 34 -1.48 10.93 -3.12
C VAL A 34 -0.83 10.67 -4.47
N LEU A 35 -0.63 11.71 -5.29
CA LEU A 35 0.02 11.57 -6.60
C LEU A 35 1.48 11.12 -6.46
N ILE A 36 2.24 11.82 -5.62
CA ILE A 36 3.66 11.50 -5.35
C ILE A 36 3.78 10.13 -4.67
N GLY A 37 2.93 9.85 -3.68
CA GLY A 37 2.91 8.56 -2.99
C GLY A 37 2.60 7.40 -3.93
N GLY A 38 1.61 7.55 -4.82
CA GLY A 38 1.26 6.55 -5.83
C GLY A 38 2.39 6.32 -6.84
N LEU A 39 3.07 7.40 -7.28
CA LEU A 39 4.20 7.30 -8.18
C LEU A 39 5.38 6.55 -7.54
N LEU A 40 5.73 6.90 -6.30
CA LEU A 40 6.79 6.20 -5.54
C LEU A 40 6.43 4.74 -5.30
N MET A 41 5.17 4.45 -4.95
CA MET A 41 4.71 3.08 -4.69
C MET A 41 4.76 2.22 -5.96
N GLY A 42 4.36 2.77 -7.11
CA GLY A 42 4.47 2.09 -8.40
C GLY A 42 5.93 1.86 -8.82
N TYR A 43 6.77 2.88 -8.67
CA TYR A 43 8.20 2.79 -9.00
C TYR A 43 8.91 1.74 -8.12
N GLY A 44 8.64 1.74 -6.81
CA GLY A 44 9.17 0.75 -5.86
C GLY A 44 8.70 -0.67 -6.16
N ALA A 45 7.43 -0.87 -6.52
CA ALA A 45 6.91 -2.17 -6.94
C ALA A 45 7.57 -2.69 -8.24
N GLY A 46 7.90 -1.77 -9.16
CA GLY A 46 8.66 -2.10 -10.37
C GLY A 46 10.08 -2.57 -10.07
N LEU A 47 10.81 -1.85 -9.21
CA LEU A 47 12.17 -2.22 -8.80
C LEU A 47 12.23 -3.53 -8.02
N ALA A 48 11.24 -3.77 -7.16
CA ALA A 48 11.15 -5.00 -6.37
C ALA A 48 10.55 -6.19 -7.16
N SER A 49 10.17 -5.97 -8.43
CA SER A 49 9.49 -6.94 -9.32
C SER A 49 8.37 -7.73 -8.63
N GLY A 50 7.68 -7.09 -7.68
CA GLY A 50 6.76 -7.75 -6.77
C GLY A 50 5.86 -6.76 -6.04
N CYS A 51 4.71 -7.26 -5.57
CA CYS A 51 3.79 -6.51 -4.72
C CYS A 51 3.87 -7.02 -3.28
N THR A 52 3.44 -6.20 -2.33
CA THR A 52 3.31 -6.58 -0.91
C THR A 52 2.47 -7.84 -0.72
N VAL A 53 1.50 -8.12 -1.58
CA VAL A 53 0.68 -9.34 -1.46
C VAL A 53 1.44 -10.57 -1.99
N GLY A 54 2.10 -10.48 -3.15
CA GLY A 54 2.77 -11.64 -3.76
C GLY A 54 4.15 -11.94 -3.15
N GLY A 55 4.95 -10.89 -2.90
CA GLY A 55 6.30 -11.00 -2.36
C GLY A 55 6.35 -11.29 -0.87
N PHE A 56 5.46 -10.67 -0.08
CA PHE A 56 5.43 -10.87 1.37
C PHE A 56 4.78 -12.20 1.74
N PHE A 57 3.62 -12.56 1.17
CA PHE A 57 2.96 -13.84 1.48
C PHE A 57 3.73 -15.07 0.98
N SER A 58 4.59 -14.94 -0.05
CA SER A 58 5.47 -16.05 -0.48
C SER A 58 6.77 -16.12 0.32
N ALA A 59 7.26 -14.99 0.85
CA ALA A 59 8.51 -14.95 1.62
C ALA A 59 8.34 -15.37 3.09
N VAL A 60 7.15 -15.17 3.69
CA VAL A 60 6.82 -15.61 5.06
C VAL A 60 6.90 -17.15 5.24
N PRO A 61 6.31 -17.99 4.37
CA PRO A 61 6.37 -19.45 4.53
C PRO A 61 7.74 -20.06 4.20
N SER A 62 8.58 -19.38 3.41
CA SER A 62 9.92 -19.89 3.07
C SER A 62 10.93 -19.80 4.22
N LEU A 63 10.57 -19.19 5.36
CA LEU A 63 11.41 -19.02 6.57
C LEU A 63 12.88 -18.66 6.25
N GLY A 64 13.08 -17.93 5.16
CA GLY A 64 14.38 -17.64 4.58
C GLY A 64 14.73 -16.19 4.81
N LEU A 65 16.02 -15.91 4.97
CA LEU A 65 16.62 -14.59 5.17
C LEU A 65 15.97 -13.46 4.33
N ASN A 66 15.47 -13.79 3.14
CA ASN A 66 14.75 -12.90 2.23
C ASN A 66 13.43 -12.31 2.79
N GLY A 67 12.66 -13.06 3.58
CA GLY A 67 11.40 -12.57 4.17
C GLY A 67 11.62 -11.50 5.23
N VAL A 68 12.66 -11.65 6.04
CA VAL A 68 13.06 -10.64 7.03
C VAL A 68 13.57 -9.38 6.33
N VAL A 69 14.34 -9.52 5.25
CA VAL A 69 14.85 -8.38 4.46
C VAL A 69 13.71 -7.59 3.81
N PHE A 70 12.72 -8.28 3.24
CA PHE A 70 11.55 -7.63 2.64
C PHE A 70 10.68 -6.95 3.70
N GLY A 71 10.47 -7.60 4.84
CA GLY A 71 9.83 -7.05 6.03
C GLY A 71 10.52 -5.78 6.54
N ALA A 72 11.83 -5.85 6.73
CA ALA A 72 12.64 -4.74 7.22
C ALA A 72 12.60 -3.55 6.27
N SER A 73 12.77 -3.76 4.95
CA SER A 73 12.72 -2.69 3.96
C SER A 73 11.36 -1.98 3.90
N ILE A 74 10.26 -2.73 3.95
CA ILE A 74 8.92 -2.13 3.96
C ILE A 74 8.68 -1.38 5.27
N LEU A 75 9.10 -1.93 6.40
CA LEU A 75 8.96 -1.29 7.70
C LEU A 75 9.75 0.03 7.73
N PHE A 76 11.00 0.02 7.25
CA PHE A 76 11.84 1.21 7.18
C PHE A 76 11.23 2.27 6.24
N GLY A 77 10.78 1.87 5.06
CA GLY A 77 10.11 2.76 4.11
C GLY A 77 8.82 3.37 4.68
N ALA A 78 8.02 2.58 5.38
CA ALA A 78 6.79 3.04 6.02
C ALA A 78 7.08 4.03 7.16
N ILE A 79 8.08 3.77 8.01
CA ILE A 79 8.47 4.68 9.10
C ILE A 79 8.93 6.03 8.53
N ILE A 80 9.80 6.02 7.52
CA ILE A 80 10.29 7.25 6.88
C ILE A 80 9.13 8.00 6.23
N GLY A 81 8.26 7.31 5.49
CA GLY A 81 7.08 7.91 4.87
C GLY A 81 6.12 8.54 5.89
N LEU A 82 5.83 7.84 6.98
CA LEU A 82 5.01 8.34 8.08
C LEU A 82 5.65 9.56 8.75
N GLN A 83 6.96 9.54 8.96
CA GLN A 83 7.68 10.66 9.57
C GLN A 83 7.72 11.88 8.65
N ALA A 84 7.90 11.68 7.34
CA ALA A 84 7.83 12.75 6.34
C ALA A 84 6.44 13.37 6.27
N ILE A 85 5.37 12.57 6.33
CA ILE A 85 3.99 13.06 6.35
C ILE A 85 3.70 13.81 7.66
N LYS A 86 4.12 13.28 8.81
CA LYS A 86 3.91 13.90 10.13
C LYS A 86 4.66 15.23 10.29
N ARG A 87 5.77 15.44 9.58
CA ARG A 87 6.54 16.70 9.59
C ARG A 87 5.95 17.77 8.66
N ILE A 88 5.10 17.37 7.72
CA ILE A 88 4.47 18.24 6.69
C ILE A 88 2.98 18.53 6.99
N GLY A 89 2.39 17.87 7.98
CA GLY A 89 1.04 18.12 8.50
C GLY A 89 1.07 18.98 9.75
#